data_AF-A0A831YSX2-F1
#
_entry.id   AF-A0A831YSX2-F1
#
_cell.length_a   1.000
_cell.length_b   1.000
_cell.length_c   1.000
_cell.angle_alpha   90.00
_cell.angle_beta   90.00
_cell.angle_gamma   90.00
#
_symmetry.space_group_name_H-M   'P 1'
#
loop_
_entity.id
_entity.type
_entity.pdbx_description
1 polymer ?
#
loop_
_entity_poly.entity_id
_entity_poly.type
_entity_poly.pdbx_seq_one_letter_code
_entity_poly.pdbx_strand_id
1 'polypeptide(L)'
;MSKLSQNQVESEHFVVTDNLEKGLEPLAKRVAKFAQKLNAKEITKERLARLTVEAVYNIDNILLTTFSEHDLVIIESFNNAASPTPASTSVDKVIVVAPGLAIVCNGAKYNAAVQQLAKTKLLEITSDEILDIVQPEEIFELKPRSAKDLGKPLCDTKNLINYLLKN
;
A
#
# COMPACT_ATOMS: atom_id res chain seq x y z
N MET A 1 -4.24 -15.10 -6.11
CA MET A 1 -4.35 -13.86 -6.91
C MET A 1 -5.81 -13.60 -7.14
N SER A 2 -6.26 -12.37 -6.95
CA SER A 2 -7.66 -12.01 -7.16
C SER A 2 -7.75 -11.09 -8.37
N LYS A 3 -8.77 -11.27 -9.20
CA LYS A 3 -9.08 -10.39 -10.33
C LYS A 3 -10.51 -9.91 -10.22
N LEU A 4 -10.76 -8.69 -10.70
CA LEU A 4 -12.10 -8.16 -10.82
C LEU A 4 -12.69 -8.57 -12.17
N SER A 5 -13.81 -9.28 -12.16
CA SER A 5 -14.55 -9.72 -13.36
C SER A 5 -16.02 -9.40 -13.13
N GLN A 6 -16.61 -8.52 -13.96
CA GLN A 6 -18.04 -8.17 -13.88
C GLN A 6 -18.52 -7.79 -12.46
N ASN A 7 -17.77 -6.95 -11.74
CA ASN A 7 -18.03 -6.58 -10.33
C ASN A 7 -17.96 -7.73 -9.30
N GLN A 8 -17.44 -8.90 -9.68
CA GLN A 8 -17.16 -10.00 -8.76
C GLN A 8 -15.64 -10.19 -8.60
N VAL A 9 -15.22 -10.52 -7.38
CA VAL A 9 -13.83 -10.85 -7.07
C VAL A 9 -13.65 -12.35 -7.27
N GLU A 10 -13.02 -12.72 -8.38
CA GLU A 10 -12.61 -14.10 -8.61
C GLU A 10 -11.22 -14.31 -8.00
N SER A 11 -11.07 -15.33 -7.15
CA SER A 11 -9.80 -15.66 -6.51
C SER A 11 -9.24 -16.97 -7.03
N GLU A 12 -8.02 -16.92 -7.53
CA GLU A 12 -7.24 -18.07 -7.94
C GLU A 12 -6.19 -18.38 -6.86
N HIS A 13 -6.19 -19.61 -6.38
CA HIS A 13 -5.28 -20.07 -5.33
C HIS A 13 -4.07 -20.76 -5.94
N PHE A 14 -2.89 -20.57 -5.34
CA PHE A 14 -1.65 -21.18 -5.80
C PHE A 14 -0.91 -21.86 -4.64
N VAL A 15 -0.15 -22.91 -4.96
CA VAL A 15 0.76 -23.57 -4.03
C VAL A 15 2.16 -23.65 -4.63
N VAL A 16 3.15 -23.17 -3.86
CA VAL A 16 4.56 -23.20 -4.26
C VAL A 16 5.12 -24.59 -3.97
N THR A 17 5.25 -25.42 -4.99
CA THR A 17 5.65 -26.84 -4.86
C THR A 17 7.04 -26.99 -4.27
N ASP A 18 7.98 -26.10 -4.64
CA ASP A 18 9.33 -26.04 -4.07
C ASP A 18 9.37 -25.98 -2.54
N ASN A 19 8.37 -25.35 -1.92
CA ASN A 19 8.28 -25.20 -0.47
C ASN A 19 7.66 -26.43 0.21
N LEU A 20 6.83 -27.19 -0.50
CA LEU A 20 6.27 -28.45 0.00
C LEU A 20 7.33 -29.54 0.08
N GLU A 21 8.21 -29.60 -0.92
CA GLU A 21 9.28 -30.61 -1.01
C GLU A 21 10.39 -30.40 0.03
N LYS A 22 10.67 -29.15 0.38
CA LYS A 22 11.75 -28.76 1.31
C LYS A 22 11.26 -28.53 2.75
N GLY A 23 9.95 -28.59 2.98
CA GLY A 23 9.33 -28.29 4.26
C GLY A 23 9.34 -29.47 5.24
N LEU A 24 9.14 -29.18 6.53
CA LEU A 24 8.90 -30.21 7.54
C LEU A 24 7.62 -30.98 7.19
N GLU A 25 7.70 -32.31 7.18
CA GLU A 25 6.61 -33.21 6.73
C GLU A 25 5.22 -32.88 7.31
N PRO A 26 5.07 -32.57 8.63
CA PRO A 26 3.75 -32.24 9.18
C PRO A 26 3.17 -30.93 8.62
N LEU A 27 4.03 -29.94 8.33
CA LEU A 27 3.61 -28.67 7.74
C LEU A 27 3.27 -28.86 6.26
N ALA A 28 4.10 -29.59 5.52
CA ALA A 28 3.87 -29.90 4.11
C ALA A 28 2.52 -30.61 3.92
N LYS A 29 2.19 -31.62 4.75
CA LYS A 29 0.88 -32.30 4.72
C LYS A 29 -0.28 -31.36 4.99
N ARG A 30 -0.15 -30.43 5.95
CA ARG A 30 -1.20 -29.43 6.25
C ARG A 30 -1.41 -28.48 5.08
N VAL A 31 -0.32 -27.95 4.51
CA VAL A 31 -0.38 -27.04 3.36
C VAL A 31 -0.98 -27.76 2.14
N ALA A 32 -0.58 -29.00 1.86
CA ALA A 32 -1.15 -29.80 0.77
C ALA A 32 -2.67 -30.02 0.93
N LYS A 33 -3.13 -30.31 2.16
CA LYS A 33 -4.57 -30.45 2.45
C LYS A 33 -5.34 -29.14 2.22
N PHE A 34 -4.74 -27.99 2.56
CA PHE A 34 -5.33 -26.68 2.27
C PHE A 34 -5.35 -26.38 0.77
N ALA A 35 -4.26 -26.65 0.07
CA ALA A 35 -4.16 -26.48 -1.38
C ALA A 35 -5.25 -27.28 -2.10
N GLN A 36 -5.46 -28.54 -1.71
CA GLN A 36 -6.53 -29.37 -2.26
C GLN A 36 -7.93 -28.78 -1.99
N LYS A 37 -8.21 -28.33 -0.76
CA LYS A 37 -9.50 -27.72 -0.41
C LYS A 37 -9.81 -26.45 -1.20
N LEU A 38 -8.77 -25.68 -1.55
CA LEU A 38 -8.88 -24.43 -2.29
C LEU A 38 -8.75 -24.62 -3.80
N ASN A 39 -8.63 -25.86 -4.30
CA ASN A 39 -8.31 -26.18 -5.70
C ASN A 39 -7.11 -25.36 -6.21
N ALA A 40 -6.08 -25.24 -5.37
CA ALA A 40 -4.92 -24.42 -5.68
C ALA A 40 -4.09 -25.01 -6.83
N LYS A 41 -3.65 -24.15 -7.75
CA LYS A 41 -2.77 -24.52 -8.85
C LYS A 41 -1.32 -24.53 -8.38
N GLU A 42 -0.55 -25.49 -8.87
CA GLU A 42 0.89 -25.51 -8.64
C GLU A 42 1.57 -24.32 -9.34
N ILE A 43 2.54 -23.71 -8.67
CA ILE A 43 3.33 -22.61 -9.20
C ILE A 43 4.78 -22.73 -8.73
N THR A 44 5.75 -22.39 -9.58
CA THR A 44 7.15 -22.29 -9.16
C THR A 44 7.43 -20.94 -8.51
N LYS A 45 8.52 -20.85 -7.74
CA LYS A 45 8.98 -19.56 -7.16
C LYS A 45 9.20 -18.49 -8.22
N GLU A 46 9.79 -18.85 -9.36
CA GLU A 46 10.09 -17.93 -10.46
C GLU A 46 8.80 -17.40 -11.10
N ARG A 47 7.82 -18.29 -11.33
CA ARG A 47 6.53 -17.87 -11.88
C ARG A 47 5.77 -16.98 -10.90
N LEU A 48 5.80 -17.30 -9.60
CA LEU A 48 5.21 -16.45 -8.57
C LEU A 48 5.86 -15.06 -8.54
N ALA A 49 7.20 -14.99 -8.58
CA ALA A 49 7.93 -13.71 -8.62
C ALA A 49 7.54 -12.87 -9.84
N ARG A 50 7.46 -13.50 -11.03
CA ARG A 50 6.98 -12.83 -12.25
C ARG A 50 5.57 -12.29 -12.12
N LEU A 51 4.65 -13.08 -11.56
CA LEU A 51 3.27 -12.65 -11.34
C LEU A 51 3.18 -11.46 -10.38
N THR A 52 4.02 -11.42 -9.34
CA THR A 52 4.09 -10.28 -8.43
C THR A 52 4.56 -9.01 -9.15
N VAL A 53 5.60 -9.12 -9.98
CA VAL A 53 6.08 -8.00 -10.79
C VAL A 53 5.01 -7.53 -11.78
N GLU A 54 4.39 -8.45 -12.52
CA GLU A 54 3.29 -8.16 -13.46
C GLU A 54 2.11 -7.47 -12.74
N ALA A 55 1.77 -7.91 -11.52
CA ALA A 55 0.73 -7.28 -10.72
C ALA A 55 1.08 -5.83 -10.33
N VAL A 56 2.32 -5.56 -9.90
CA VAL A 56 2.77 -4.20 -9.57
C VAL A 56 2.67 -3.29 -10.79
N TYR A 57 3.16 -3.72 -11.96
CA TYR A 57 3.04 -2.94 -13.20
C TYR A 57 1.58 -2.66 -13.58
N ASN A 58 0.69 -3.65 -13.44
CA ASN A 58 -0.72 -3.46 -13.75
C ASN A 58 -1.38 -2.43 -12.80
N ILE A 59 -1.06 -2.47 -11.51
CA ILE A 59 -1.58 -1.50 -10.55
C ILE A 59 -1.05 -0.10 -10.86
N ASP A 60 0.24 0.04 -11.16
CA ASP A 60 0.84 1.32 -11.54
C ASP A 60 0.17 1.91 -12.79
N ASN A 61 -0.10 1.10 -13.82
CA ASN A 61 -0.81 1.56 -15.02
C ASN A 61 -2.23 2.05 -14.71
N ILE A 62 -2.97 1.34 -13.85
CA ILE A 62 -4.30 1.75 -13.41
C ILE A 62 -4.21 3.08 -12.66
N LEU A 63 -3.22 3.22 -11.78
CA LEU A 63 -3.05 4.42 -10.97
C LEU A 63 -2.69 5.64 -11.84
N LEU A 64 -1.76 5.47 -12.78
CA LEU A 64 -1.39 6.53 -13.73
C LEU A 64 -2.59 6.95 -14.60
N THR A 65 -3.42 6.01 -15.02
CA THR A 65 -4.68 6.32 -15.72
C THR A 65 -5.62 7.11 -14.82
N THR A 66 -5.77 6.68 -13.56
CA THR A 66 -6.60 7.37 -12.56
C THR A 66 -6.15 8.81 -12.33
N PHE A 67 -4.84 9.06 -12.25
CA PHE A 67 -4.27 10.41 -12.15
C PHE A 67 -4.62 11.29 -13.35
N SER A 68 -4.67 10.73 -14.55
CA SER A 68 -4.98 11.51 -15.76
C SER A 68 -6.46 11.82 -15.95
N GLU A 69 -7.35 11.03 -15.33
CA GLU A 69 -8.80 11.12 -15.51
C GLU A 69 -9.50 11.91 -14.39
N HIS A 70 -8.83 12.21 -13.29
CA HIS A 70 -9.43 12.82 -12.10
C HIS A 70 -8.59 14.00 -11.59
N ASP A 71 -9.28 15.09 -11.23
CA ASP A 71 -8.63 16.29 -10.66
C ASP A 71 -8.10 16.07 -9.23
N LEU A 72 -8.70 15.13 -8.49
CA LEU A 72 -8.32 14.77 -7.13
C LEU A 72 -8.26 13.26 -6.98
N VAL A 73 -7.09 12.75 -6.61
CA VAL A 73 -6.88 11.33 -6.31
C VAL A 73 -6.34 11.20 -4.89
N ILE A 74 -7.02 10.39 -4.08
CA ILE A 74 -6.60 10.06 -2.72
C ILE A 74 -6.17 8.60 -2.74
N ILE A 75 -4.92 8.35 -2.36
CA ILE A 75 -4.37 7.00 -2.23
C ILE A 75 -4.24 6.71 -0.74
N GLU A 76 -4.97 5.70 -0.27
CA GLU A 76 -4.77 5.15 1.07
C GLU A 76 -3.74 4.02 1.01
N SER A 77 -2.66 4.15 1.79
CA SER A 77 -1.68 3.07 1.90
C SER A 77 -2.26 1.90 2.68
N PHE A 78 -1.88 0.69 2.29
CA PHE A 78 -2.15 -0.47 3.13
C PHE A 78 -1.18 -0.48 4.32
N ASN A 79 -1.71 -0.27 5.53
CA ASN A 79 -0.92 -0.21 6.76
C ASN A 79 0.15 0.94 6.68
N ASN A 80 1.28 0.78 7.36
CA ASN A 80 2.39 1.73 7.41
C ASN A 80 3.34 1.66 6.19
N ALA A 81 2.86 1.24 5.02
CA ALA A 81 3.68 1.17 3.81
C ALA A 81 3.90 2.56 3.21
N ALA A 82 5.16 2.97 3.04
CA ALA A 82 5.50 4.27 2.44
C ALA A 82 5.20 4.33 0.93
N SER A 83 5.22 3.18 0.25
CA SER A 83 5.05 3.09 -1.20
C SER A 83 4.32 1.79 -1.56
N PRO A 84 2.99 1.73 -1.46
CA PRO A 84 2.20 0.57 -1.86
C PRO A 84 2.53 0.09 -3.29
N THR A 85 2.79 1.03 -4.19
CA THR A 85 3.34 0.79 -5.53
C THR A 85 4.31 1.90 -5.94
N PRO A 86 5.23 1.68 -6.90
CA PRO A 86 6.15 2.73 -7.35
C PRO A 86 5.46 4.01 -7.85
N ALA A 87 4.33 3.91 -8.57
CA ALA A 87 3.61 5.10 -9.04
C ALA A 87 2.93 5.86 -7.89
N SER A 88 2.60 5.18 -6.77
CA SER A 88 1.87 5.78 -5.64
C SER A 88 2.65 6.87 -4.89
N THR A 89 3.96 6.98 -5.09
CA THR A 89 4.77 8.06 -4.51
C THR A 89 4.82 9.31 -5.39
N SER A 90 4.27 9.26 -6.61
CA SER A 90 4.20 10.40 -7.53
C SER A 90 2.97 11.26 -7.23
N VAL A 91 2.93 11.80 -6.01
CA VAL A 91 1.84 12.64 -5.47
C VAL A 91 2.36 14.01 -5.07
N ASP A 92 1.47 14.99 -4.98
CA ASP A 92 1.83 16.35 -4.55
C ASP A 92 2.14 16.43 -3.05
N LYS A 93 1.36 15.72 -2.25
CA LYS A 93 1.44 15.68 -0.79
C LYS A 93 1.28 14.26 -0.28
N VAL A 94 1.98 13.96 0.80
CA VAL A 94 1.78 12.73 1.58
C VAL A 94 1.32 13.11 2.99
N ILE A 95 0.32 12.42 3.51
CA ILE A 95 -0.18 12.62 4.87
C ILE A 95 0.11 11.36 5.67
N VAL A 96 1.06 11.44 6.60
CA VAL A 96 1.33 10.36 7.55
C VAL A 96 0.45 10.57 8.78
N VAL A 97 -0.42 9.61 9.06
CA VAL A 97 -1.35 9.68 10.19
C VAL A 97 -0.83 8.82 11.33
N ALA A 98 -0.65 9.44 12.50
CA ALA A 98 -0.32 8.78 13.75
C ALA A 98 -1.42 9.08 14.79
N PRO A 99 -1.48 8.34 15.91
CA PRO A 99 -2.42 8.66 16.98
C PRO A 99 -2.29 10.13 17.43
N GLY A 100 -3.35 10.90 17.18
CA GLY A 100 -3.41 12.32 17.55
C GLY A 100 -2.71 13.29 16.60
N LEU A 101 -2.13 12.83 15.48
CA LEU A 101 -1.35 13.68 14.56
C LEU A 101 -1.63 13.35 13.09
N ALA A 102 -1.65 14.38 12.25
CA ALA A 102 -1.49 14.29 10.81
C ALA A 102 -0.27 15.10 10.39
N ILE A 103 0.70 14.42 9.77
CA ILE A 103 1.97 14.99 9.36
C ILE A 103 1.95 15.12 7.85
N VAL A 104 2.06 16.36 7.35
CA VAL A 104 2.05 16.63 5.90
C VAL A 104 3.48 16.75 5.40
N CYS A 105 3.80 15.96 4.38
CA CYS A 105 5.09 15.96 3.72
C CYS A 105 4.94 16.41 2.26
N ASN A 106 5.96 17.09 1.77
CA ASN A 106 6.11 17.37 0.35
C ASN A 106 6.26 16.05 -0.43
N GLY A 107 5.40 15.79 -1.41
CA GLY A 107 5.40 14.52 -2.13
C GLY A 107 6.69 14.26 -2.92
N ALA A 108 7.28 15.27 -3.55
CA ALA A 108 8.56 15.12 -4.25
C ALA A 108 9.72 14.79 -3.30
N LYS A 109 9.81 15.43 -2.12
CA LYS A 109 10.82 15.08 -1.10
C LYS A 109 10.58 13.68 -0.53
N TYR A 110 9.32 13.33 -0.28
CA TYR A 110 8.93 12.01 0.19
C TYR A 110 9.35 10.92 -0.80
N ASN A 111 9.01 11.09 -2.07
CA ASN A 111 9.40 10.17 -3.14
C ASN A 111 10.94 10.04 -3.24
N ALA A 112 11.68 11.15 -3.18
CA ALA A 112 13.13 11.11 -3.21
C ALA A 112 13.74 10.26 -2.07
N ALA A 113 13.18 10.36 -0.85
CA ALA A 113 13.59 9.53 0.28
C ALA A 113 13.24 8.05 0.07
N VAL A 114 12.04 7.75 -0.45
CA VAL A 114 11.65 6.38 -0.82
C VAL A 114 12.64 5.80 -1.83
N GLN A 115 12.95 6.53 -2.91
CA GLN A 115 13.91 6.07 -3.93
C GLN A 115 15.32 5.87 -3.38
N GLN A 116 15.73 6.65 -2.37
CA GLN A 116 17.01 6.46 -1.70
C GLN A 116 17.03 5.16 -0.88
N LEU A 117 15.99 4.91 -0.10
CA LEU A 117 15.87 3.69 0.69
C LEU A 117 15.67 2.45 -0.20
N ALA A 118 14.99 2.58 -1.33
CA ALA A 118 14.75 1.50 -2.28
C ALA A 118 16.05 0.89 -2.85
N LYS A 119 17.16 1.62 -2.81
CA LYS A 119 18.49 1.13 -3.24
C LYS A 119 19.06 0.08 -2.31
N THR A 120 18.66 0.10 -1.03
CA THR A 120 19.17 -0.81 0.01
C THR A 120 18.09 -1.74 0.53
N LYS A 121 16.81 -1.36 0.38
CA LYS A 121 15.63 -2.14 0.77
C LYS A 121 14.75 -2.38 -0.44
N LEU A 122 14.46 -3.64 -0.74
CA LEU A 122 13.65 -3.99 -1.91
C LEU A 122 12.24 -3.37 -1.90
N LEU A 123 11.43 -3.61 -0.84
CA LEU A 123 10.02 -3.21 -0.81
C LEU A 123 9.45 -2.94 0.60
N GLU A 124 10.23 -3.10 1.66
CA GLU A 124 9.78 -2.94 3.06
C GLU A 124 10.19 -1.57 3.61
N ILE A 125 9.70 -0.52 2.95
CA ILE A 125 9.93 0.87 3.38
C ILE A 125 8.66 1.35 4.07
N THR A 126 8.80 1.82 5.30
CA THR A 126 7.67 2.27 6.11
C THR A 126 7.63 3.79 6.25
N SER A 127 6.45 4.35 6.52
CA SER A 127 6.28 5.81 6.53
C SER A 127 7.06 6.49 7.66
N ASP A 128 7.26 5.82 8.79
CA ASP A 128 8.13 6.25 9.90
C ASP A 128 9.59 6.39 9.48
N GLU A 129 10.13 5.44 8.69
CA GLU A 129 11.50 5.54 8.18
C GLU A 129 11.69 6.73 7.24
N ILE A 130 10.64 7.10 6.52
CA ILE A 130 10.68 8.30 5.68
C ILE A 130 10.65 9.57 6.53
N LEU A 131 9.91 9.58 7.63
CA LEU A 131 9.86 10.72 8.55
C LEU A 131 11.20 10.99 9.25
N ASP A 132 12.07 9.99 9.39
CA ASP A 132 13.44 10.18 9.88
C ASP A 132 14.33 10.94 8.88
N ILE A 133 13.95 10.97 7.60
CA ILE A 133 14.74 11.56 6.50
C ILE A 133 14.13 12.88 6.03
N VAL A 134 12.79 12.93 5.96
CA VAL A 134 12.04 14.03 5.36
C VAL A 134 11.42 14.89 6.44
N GLN A 135 11.82 16.15 6.50
CA GLN A 135 11.17 17.12 7.37
C GLN A 135 9.72 17.36 6.92
N PRO A 136 8.75 17.31 7.84
CA PRO A 136 7.37 17.70 7.57
C PRO A 136 7.28 19.14 7.07
N GLU A 137 6.34 19.40 6.16
CA GLU A 137 5.95 20.76 5.81
C GLU A 137 5.03 21.37 6.87
N GLU A 138 4.17 20.54 7.47
CA GLU A 138 3.25 20.96 8.54
C GLU A 138 2.81 19.77 9.39
N ILE A 139 2.46 20.02 10.66
CA ILE A 139 1.93 19.01 11.59
C ILE A 139 0.63 19.51 12.22
N PHE A 140 -0.42 18.72 12.08
CA PHE A 140 -1.74 19.02 12.64
C PHE A 140 -2.05 18.10 13.82
N GLU A 141 -2.43 18.67 14.95
CA GLU A 141 -3.01 17.91 16.06
C GLU A 141 -4.43 17.46 15.73
N LEU A 142 -4.65 16.15 15.78
CA LEU A 142 -5.95 15.52 15.61
C LEU A 142 -6.56 15.22 16.98
N LYS A 143 -7.78 15.71 17.22
CA LYS A 143 -8.49 15.47 18.47
C LYS A 143 -9.24 14.14 18.43
N PRO A 144 -9.29 13.39 19.54
CA PRO A 144 -10.13 12.20 19.63
C PRO A 144 -11.58 12.48 19.23
N ARG A 145 -12.22 11.52 18.55
CA ARG A 145 -13.62 11.64 18.10
C ARG A 145 -14.50 10.69 18.88
N SER A 146 -15.71 11.16 19.17
CA SER A 146 -16.78 10.27 19.63
C SER A 146 -17.37 9.50 18.44
N ALA A 147 -17.99 8.36 18.68
CA ALA A 147 -18.55 7.52 17.61
C ALA A 147 -19.52 8.27 16.68
N LYS A 148 -20.31 9.21 17.22
CA LYS A 148 -21.25 10.05 16.47
C LYS A 148 -20.59 11.11 15.56
N ASP A 149 -19.28 11.29 15.69
CA ASP A 149 -18.52 12.35 15.01
C ASP A 149 -17.45 11.81 14.05
N LEU A 150 -17.30 10.49 13.90
CA LEU A 150 -16.26 9.87 13.05
C LEU A 150 -16.33 10.31 11.57
N GLY A 151 -17.53 10.51 11.03
CA GLY A 151 -17.73 10.96 9.65
C GLY A 151 -17.81 12.48 9.48
N LYS A 152 -17.58 13.26 10.54
CA LYS A 152 -17.74 14.72 10.50
C LYS A 152 -16.39 15.42 10.55
N PRO A 153 -16.02 16.21 9.53
CA PRO A 153 -14.81 17.01 9.60
C PRO A 153 -15.00 18.10 10.67
N LEU A 154 -14.25 17.99 11.77
CA LEU A 154 -14.20 19.01 12.82
C LEU A 154 -13.09 20.04 12.50
N CYS A 155 -12.82 20.97 13.42
CA CYS A 155 -11.96 22.12 13.14
C CYS A 155 -10.53 21.75 12.69
N ASP A 156 -9.89 20.80 13.37
CA ASP A 156 -8.61 20.18 13.03
C ASP A 156 -8.62 19.53 11.63
N THR A 157 -9.63 18.72 11.31
CA THR A 157 -9.76 18.11 9.97
C THR A 157 -9.97 19.18 8.88
N LYS A 158 -10.79 20.20 9.17
CA LYS A 158 -11.00 21.33 8.24
C LYS A 158 -9.73 22.13 8.02
N ASN A 159 -8.92 22.33 9.06
CA ASN A 159 -7.66 23.03 8.95
C ASN A 159 -6.67 22.26 8.06
N LEU A 160 -6.56 20.95 8.26
CA LEU A 160 -5.76 20.07 7.39
C LEU A 160 -6.23 20.16 5.93
N ILE A 161 -7.53 19.99 5.67
CA ILE A 161 -8.08 20.08 4.30
C ILE A 161 -7.81 21.44 3.68
N ASN A 162 -8.02 22.53 4.43
CA ASN A 162 -7.76 23.89 3.95
C ASN A 162 -6.28 24.12 3.60
N TYR A 163 -5.35 23.50 4.32
CA TYR A 163 -3.92 23.56 4.00
C TYR A 163 -3.62 22.84 2.68
N LEU A 164 -4.21 21.66 2.49
CA LEU A 164 -4.02 20.83 1.29
C LEU A 164 -4.61 21.47 0.03
N LEU A 165 -5.72 22.21 0.14
CA LEU A 165 -6.39 22.84 -1.01
C LEU A 165 -5.85 24.23 -1.38
N LYS A 166 -5.02 24.85 -0.53
CA LYS A 166 -4.49 26.21 -0.74
C LYS A 166 -3.18 26.25 -1.53
N ASN A 167 -2.53 25.10 -1.74
CA ASN A 167 -1.25 24.93 -2.40
C ASN A 167 -1.38 23.94 -3.55
#